data_AF-A0A087UM18-F1
#
_entry.id   AF-A0A087UM18-F1
#
_cell.length_a   1.000
_cell.length_b   1.000
_cell.length_c   1.000
_cell.angle_alpha   90.00
_cell.angle_beta   90.00
_cell.angle_gamma   90.00
#
_symmetry.space_group_name_H-M   'P 1'
#
loop_
_entity.id
_entity.type
_entity.pdbx_description
1 polymer ?
#
loop_
_entity_poly.entity_id
_entity_poly.type
_entity_poly.pdbx_seq_one_letter_code
_entity_poly.pdbx_strand_id
1 'polypeptide(L)'
;MSSTEDSENQTEEFLLTLDTIPPEIFLHVCSFLSAKFVINVLSQVCQKFKEIIENDTTWRMRISEKWPKQYPMIAADSSFDWKEACISREEHYHLWKNSGESMKRYHLSDAHFGSVNVVQLLENGQICASGGRDGTLKLWDLAVLNEQQPDDLDSSDNNPCLLYSNAAHAGAWLWSIAYDNMNKMIYTGGFDCYLRTWNVEEPSVQVTCCSLASPILCLAYYDNALVSGCYGRSVSLFDLRADLQPVFQHIHHKKPVICIVCDEKYIISGSEDKTVIVYDKVAKKIMKTLQFDAFPLCMSYGLGQLLVGDVGGSFHVIDPTHEKFELLQTYPSGHKMKVTGIQHSLGSIITCSTDKTIRVLEPNVDPGLIAVLERDAEISKIALFNTTLVSANTDDSITVWIPKEET
;
A
#
# COMPACT_ATOMS: atom_id res chain seq x y z
N MET A 1 -15.36 75.99 37.30
CA MET A 1 -16.09 75.41 36.14
C MET A 1 -15.27 75.69 34.90
N SER A 2 -14.37 74.77 34.56
CA SER A 2 -13.75 74.65 33.24
C SER A 2 -13.17 73.24 33.19
N SER A 3 -14.04 72.29 32.88
CA SER A 3 -13.68 70.91 32.58
C SER A 3 -12.85 70.91 31.30
N THR A 4 -11.59 70.51 31.43
CA THR A 4 -10.73 70.11 30.34
C THR A 4 -11.36 68.93 29.62
N GLU A 5 -11.64 69.12 28.33
CA GLU A 5 -11.93 68.04 27.38
C GLU A 5 -10.64 67.23 27.21
N ASP A 6 -10.51 66.16 28.00
CA ASP A 6 -9.60 65.08 27.66
C ASP A 6 -10.24 64.32 26.51
N SER A 7 -9.79 64.65 25.30
CA SER A 7 -10.01 63.84 24.11
C SER A 7 -9.37 62.46 24.34
N GLU A 8 -10.20 61.48 24.71
CA GLU A 8 -9.86 60.07 24.64
C GLU A 8 -9.50 59.75 23.18
N ASN A 9 -8.20 59.79 22.86
CA ASN A 9 -7.64 59.07 21.73
C ASN A 9 -7.85 57.58 22.03
N GLN A 10 -9.02 57.06 21.65
CA GLN A 10 -9.23 55.63 21.45
C GLN A 10 -8.34 55.23 20.28
N THR A 11 -7.08 54.88 20.57
CA THR A 11 -6.36 53.90 19.77
C THR A 11 -7.16 52.62 19.87
N GLU A 12 -8.13 52.43 18.97
CA GLU A 12 -8.62 51.10 18.63
C GLU A 12 -7.37 50.32 18.21
N GLU A 13 -6.80 49.56 19.14
CA GLU A 13 -5.95 48.45 18.80
C GLU A 13 -6.81 47.59 17.88
N PHE A 14 -6.58 47.69 16.57
CA PHE A 14 -7.11 46.75 15.59
C PHE A 14 -6.63 45.37 16.03
N LEU A 15 -7.45 44.70 16.85
CA LEU A 15 -7.25 43.33 17.27
C LEU A 15 -7.30 42.50 16.00
N LEU A 16 -6.12 42.25 15.45
CA LEU A 16 -5.90 41.41 14.29
C LEU A 16 -6.34 39.99 14.66
N THR A 17 -7.60 39.71 14.40
CA THR A 17 -8.21 38.39 14.58
C THR A 17 -8.04 37.60 13.29
N LEU A 18 -7.90 36.28 13.41
CA LEU A 18 -7.73 35.36 12.26
C LEU A 18 -8.86 35.46 11.22
N ASP A 19 -10.02 36.01 11.57
CA ASP A 19 -11.13 36.23 10.63
C ASP A 19 -10.95 37.49 9.75
N THR A 20 -10.19 38.47 10.22
CA THR A 20 -9.99 39.77 9.56
C THR A 20 -8.77 39.81 8.62
N ILE A 21 -7.90 38.81 8.69
CA ILE A 21 -6.73 38.73 7.81
C ILE A 21 -7.11 38.32 6.37
N PRO A 22 -6.33 38.77 5.37
CA PRO A 22 -6.44 38.28 4.00
C PRO A 22 -6.24 36.76 3.91
N PRO A 23 -6.92 36.08 2.98
CA PRO A 23 -6.84 34.63 2.84
C PRO A 23 -5.42 34.13 2.56
N GLU A 24 -4.57 34.93 1.91
CA GLU A 24 -3.18 34.58 1.60
C GLU A 24 -2.34 34.47 2.88
N ILE A 25 -2.49 35.43 3.80
CA ILE A 25 -1.79 35.42 5.09
C ILE A 25 -2.32 34.27 5.95
N PHE A 26 -3.63 34.04 5.93
CA PHE A 26 -4.24 32.91 6.61
C PHE A 26 -3.69 31.57 6.11
N LEU A 27 -3.59 31.37 4.78
CA LEU A 27 -3.01 30.18 4.18
C LEU A 27 -1.52 30.04 4.51
N HIS A 28 -0.77 31.14 4.58
CA HIS A 28 0.61 31.12 5.03
C HIS A 28 0.74 30.67 6.49
N VAL A 29 -0.13 31.14 7.39
CA VAL A 29 -0.20 30.63 8.77
C VAL A 29 -0.54 29.13 8.79
N CYS A 30 -1.50 28.71 7.96
CA CYS A 30 -1.87 27.30 7.83
C CYS A 30 -0.72 26.43 7.33
N SER A 31 0.26 26.97 6.59
CA SER A 31 1.41 26.21 6.08
C SER A 31 2.31 25.65 7.20
N PHE A 32 2.33 26.32 8.37
CA PHE A 32 3.07 25.89 9.57
C PHE A 32 2.33 24.86 10.43
N LEU A 33 1.02 24.69 10.21
CA LEU A 33 0.19 23.70 10.90
C LEU A 33 0.14 22.40 10.07
N SER A 34 -0.14 21.25 10.70
CA SER A 34 -0.32 20.00 9.97
C SER A 34 -1.59 20.04 9.10
N ALA A 35 -1.53 19.46 7.90
CA ALA A 35 -2.69 19.43 6.98
C ALA A 35 -3.92 18.79 7.64
N LYS A 36 -3.72 17.74 8.44
CA LYS A 36 -4.77 17.06 9.21
C LYS A 36 -5.46 17.98 10.21
N PHE A 37 -4.69 18.80 10.93
CA PHE A 37 -5.24 19.77 11.87
C PHE A 37 -6.04 20.86 11.14
N VAL A 38 -5.51 21.35 10.02
CA VAL A 38 -6.19 22.37 9.20
C VAL A 38 -7.55 21.85 8.68
N ILE A 39 -7.57 20.63 8.15
CA ILE A 39 -8.79 20.05 7.57
C ILE A 39 -9.80 19.65 8.65
N ASN A 40 -9.38 19.01 9.74
CA ASN A 40 -10.31 18.46 10.72
C ASN A 40 -10.74 19.45 11.79
N VAL A 41 -9.85 20.38 12.18
CA VAL A 41 -10.10 21.32 13.28
C VAL A 41 -10.43 22.70 12.75
N LEU A 42 -9.54 23.31 11.94
CA LEU A 42 -9.74 24.70 11.49
C LEU A 42 -10.98 24.88 10.59
N SER A 43 -11.33 23.86 9.79
CA SER A 43 -12.56 23.90 8.98
C SER A 43 -13.84 23.95 9.82
N GLN A 44 -13.79 23.54 11.09
CA GLN A 44 -14.93 23.54 12.00
C GLN A 44 -15.06 24.84 12.80
N VAL A 45 -14.02 25.70 12.80
CA VAL A 45 -13.99 26.94 13.59
C VAL A 45 -14.90 28.02 13.01
N CYS A 46 -14.89 28.22 11.69
CA CYS A 46 -15.63 29.29 11.02
C CYS A 46 -16.02 28.90 9.59
N GLN A 47 -17.18 29.38 9.11
CA GLN A 47 -17.64 29.14 7.73
C GLN A 47 -16.67 29.70 6.69
N LYS A 48 -16.08 30.87 6.96
CA LYS A 48 -15.08 31.49 6.08
C LYS A 48 -13.83 30.62 5.93
N PHE A 49 -13.34 30.02 7.02
CA PHE A 49 -12.20 29.10 6.96
C PHE A 49 -12.55 27.83 6.20
N LYS A 50 -13.76 27.30 6.42
CA LYS A 50 -14.24 26.16 5.66
C LYS A 50 -14.23 26.43 4.16
N GLU A 51 -14.78 27.56 3.70
CA GLU A 51 -14.80 27.92 2.28
C GLU A 51 -13.39 28.04 1.66
N ILE A 52 -12.45 28.64 2.39
CA ILE A 52 -11.06 28.79 1.93
C ILE A 52 -10.38 27.41 1.83
N ILE A 53 -10.55 26.57 2.85
CA ILE A 53 -9.95 25.23 2.94
C ILE A 53 -10.60 24.26 1.96
N GLU A 54 -11.86 24.47 1.60
CA GLU A 54 -12.60 23.59 0.70
C GLU A 54 -12.07 23.65 -0.74
N ASN A 55 -11.42 24.75 -1.12
CA ASN A 55 -10.87 24.95 -2.46
C ASN A 55 -9.59 24.15 -2.70
N ASP A 56 -9.62 23.22 -3.66
CA ASP A 56 -8.51 22.33 -4.03
C ASP A 56 -7.24 23.07 -4.50
N THR A 57 -7.37 24.29 -5.04
CA THR A 57 -6.20 25.06 -5.47
C THR A 57 -5.27 25.39 -4.31
N THR A 58 -5.82 25.57 -3.10
CA THR A 58 -5.02 25.86 -1.90
C THR A 58 -4.09 24.69 -1.55
N TRP A 59 -4.62 23.47 -1.63
CA TRP A 59 -3.90 22.23 -1.36
C TRP A 59 -2.86 21.93 -2.45
N ARG A 60 -3.21 22.16 -3.71
CA ARG A 60 -2.26 22.07 -4.82
C ARG A 60 -1.08 23.03 -4.66
N MET A 61 -1.36 24.29 -4.28
CA MET A 61 -0.32 25.29 -4.03
C MET A 61 0.57 24.87 -2.85
N ARG A 62 -0.02 24.40 -1.75
CA ARG A 62 0.72 23.90 -0.57
C ARG A 62 1.66 22.75 -0.91
N ILE A 63 1.22 21.77 -1.72
CA ILE A 63 2.11 20.69 -2.17
C ILE A 63 3.24 21.27 -3.02
N SER A 64 2.93 22.15 -3.98
CA SER A 64 3.94 22.72 -4.87
C SER A 64 4.98 23.60 -4.15
N GLU A 65 4.59 24.24 -3.05
CA GLU A 65 5.48 25.06 -2.22
C GLU A 65 6.43 24.18 -1.39
N LYS A 66 5.91 23.12 -0.76
CA LYS A 66 6.72 22.18 0.04
C LYS A 66 7.57 21.25 -0.82
N TRP A 67 7.05 20.83 -1.97
CA TRP A 67 7.72 19.95 -2.92
C TRP A 67 7.62 20.53 -4.33
N PRO A 68 8.71 21.10 -4.86
CA PRO A 68 8.68 21.80 -6.15
C PRO A 68 8.53 20.85 -7.36
N LYS A 69 8.64 19.54 -7.14
CA LYS A 69 8.52 18.53 -8.21
C LYS A 69 7.06 18.28 -8.57
N GLN A 70 6.80 17.94 -9.83
CA GLN A 70 5.46 17.65 -10.31
C GLN A 70 4.83 16.46 -9.57
N TYR A 71 3.63 16.69 -9.05
CA TYR A 71 2.78 15.73 -8.35
C TYR A 71 1.32 15.90 -8.80
N PRO A 72 0.55 14.81 -8.96
CA PRO A 72 0.97 13.41 -8.93
C PRO A 72 1.87 13.04 -10.13
N MET A 73 2.48 11.86 -10.10
CA MET A 73 3.32 11.35 -11.20
C MET A 73 2.56 11.25 -12.53
N ILE A 74 1.26 10.99 -12.46
CA ILE A 74 0.30 11.13 -13.54
C ILE A 74 -0.58 12.34 -13.23
N ALA A 75 -1.00 13.09 -14.26
CA ALA A 75 -1.84 14.27 -14.06
C ALA A 75 -3.14 13.87 -13.36
N ALA A 76 -3.46 14.59 -12.28
CA ALA A 76 -4.68 14.34 -11.50
C ALA A 76 -5.93 14.60 -12.34
N ASP A 77 -6.84 13.63 -12.34
CA ASP A 77 -8.20 13.79 -12.87
C ASP A 77 -9.06 14.63 -11.91
N SER A 78 -10.26 15.05 -12.37
CA SER A 78 -11.21 15.82 -11.57
C SER A 78 -11.72 15.11 -10.31
N SER A 79 -11.49 13.80 -10.19
CA SER A 79 -11.86 12.99 -9.03
C SER A 79 -10.76 12.87 -7.97
N PHE A 80 -9.59 13.47 -8.19
CA PHE A 80 -8.46 13.36 -7.27
C PHE A 80 -8.66 14.26 -6.04
N ASP A 81 -8.68 13.66 -4.85
CA ASP A 81 -8.78 14.41 -3.59
C ASP A 81 -7.40 14.98 -3.18
N TRP A 82 -7.21 16.26 -3.46
CA TRP A 82 -6.00 16.99 -3.08
C TRP A 82 -5.82 17.11 -1.57
N LYS A 83 -6.89 17.04 -0.77
CA LYS A 83 -6.84 17.17 0.69
C LYS A 83 -6.26 15.91 1.31
N GLU A 84 -6.80 14.75 0.94
CA GLU A 84 -6.28 13.45 1.39
C GLU A 84 -4.83 13.25 0.94
N ALA A 85 -4.52 13.64 -0.29
CA ALA A 85 -3.16 13.59 -0.81
C ALA A 85 -2.18 14.44 0.02
N CYS A 86 -2.57 15.64 0.44
CA CYS A 86 -1.76 16.48 1.33
C CYS A 86 -1.54 15.83 2.70
N ILE A 87 -2.60 15.28 3.30
CA ILE A 87 -2.53 14.63 4.62
C ILE A 87 -1.58 13.44 4.54
N SER A 88 -1.83 12.49 3.64
CA SER A 88 -1.04 11.27 3.50
C SER A 88 0.42 11.60 3.20
N ARG A 89 0.68 12.62 2.37
CA ARG A 89 2.04 13.02 2.03
C ARG A 89 2.80 13.66 3.19
N GLU A 90 2.18 14.57 3.94
CA GLU A 90 2.82 15.15 5.12
C GLU A 90 3.06 14.07 6.18
N GLU A 91 2.06 13.24 6.49
CA GLU A 91 2.20 12.14 7.47
C GLU A 91 3.31 11.17 7.07
N HIS A 92 3.31 10.66 5.83
CA HIS A 92 4.32 9.72 5.37
C HIS A 92 5.71 10.36 5.35
N TYR A 93 5.83 11.60 4.87
CA TYR A 93 7.13 12.29 4.86
C TYR A 93 7.70 12.44 6.27
N HIS A 94 6.87 12.86 7.24
CA HIS A 94 7.31 13.01 8.63
C HIS A 94 7.68 11.67 9.27
N LEU A 95 6.83 10.64 9.12
CA LEU A 95 7.05 9.31 9.70
C LEU A 95 8.32 8.65 9.15
N TRP A 96 8.54 8.73 7.84
CA TRP A 96 9.67 8.04 7.21
C TRP A 96 10.98 8.80 7.33
N LYS A 97 10.96 10.14 7.27
CA LYS A 97 12.18 10.95 7.44
C LYS A 97 12.77 10.79 8.85
N ASN A 98 11.90 10.70 9.86
CA ASN A 98 12.29 10.51 11.25
C ASN A 98 12.01 9.08 11.71
N SER A 99 12.24 8.08 10.85
CA SER A 99 11.82 6.69 11.12
C SER A 99 12.33 6.10 12.45
N GLY A 100 13.45 6.58 12.99
CA GLY A 100 13.97 6.15 14.29
C GLY A 100 13.17 6.70 15.49
N GLU A 101 12.66 7.92 15.37
CA GLU A 101 11.94 8.59 16.46
C GLU A 101 10.43 8.39 16.31
N SER A 102 9.89 8.48 15.11
CA SER A 102 8.44 8.49 14.84
C SER A 102 7.83 7.11 14.64
N MET A 103 8.62 6.06 14.39
CA MET A 103 8.10 4.70 14.20
C MET A 103 8.59 3.76 15.31
N LYS A 104 7.71 2.89 15.80
CA LYS A 104 8.08 1.69 16.55
C LYS A 104 8.36 0.56 15.57
N ARG A 105 9.45 -0.17 15.79
CA ARG A 105 9.82 -1.36 15.03
C ARG A 105 9.61 -2.57 15.92
N TYR A 106 8.83 -3.53 15.45
CA TYR A 106 8.66 -4.83 16.07
C TYR A 106 9.26 -5.90 15.16
N HIS A 107 10.07 -6.77 15.74
CA HIS A 107 10.65 -7.91 15.04
C HIS A 107 10.03 -9.17 15.63
N LEU A 108 9.19 -9.85 14.84
CA LEU A 108 8.58 -11.11 15.21
C LEU A 108 9.47 -12.22 14.69
N SER A 109 10.34 -12.73 15.57
CA SER A 109 11.18 -13.90 15.33
C SER A 109 10.35 -15.19 15.30
N ASP A 110 10.86 -16.21 14.60
CA ASP A 110 10.22 -17.53 14.45
C ASP A 110 8.75 -17.47 13.96
N ALA A 111 8.45 -16.50 13.09
CA ALA A 111 7.12 -16.33 12.56
C ALA A 111 6.70 -17.53 11.70
N HIS A 112 7.61 -18.19 10.98
CA HIS A 112 7.35 -19.40 10.21
C HIS A 112 8.50 -20.42 10.35
N PHE A 113 8.30 -21.66 9.88
CA PHE A 113 9.39 -22.63 9.76
C PHE A 113 9.90 -22.61 8.31
N GLY A 114 10.77 -21.65 8.00
CA GLY A 114 11.25 -21.31 6.67
C GLY A 114 10.73 -19.96 6.16
N SER A 115 11.28 -19.55 5.00
CA SER A 115 11.08 -18.21 4.46
C SER A 115 9.61 -17.81 4.36
N VAL A 116 9.28 -16.62 4.86
CA VAL A 116 7.97 -16.01 4.66
C VAL A 116 7.90 -15.53 3.22
N ASN A 117 6.93 -16.00 2.44
CA ASN A 117 6.81 -15.63 1.01
C ASN A 117 5.81 -14.49 0.79
N VAL A 118 4.82 -14.38 1.67
CA VAL A 118 3.70 -13.47 1.50
C VAL A 118 3.24 -12.92 2.84
N VAL A 119 2.93 -11.63 2.82
CA VAL A 119 2.27 -10.92 3.91
C VAL A 119 1.16 -10.06 3.31
N GLN A 120 0.05 -9.93 4.03
CA GLN A 120 -1.05 -9.04 3.70
C GLN A 120 -1.68 -8.45 4.96
N LEU A 121 -1.98 -7.16 4.94
CA LEU A 121 -2.72 -6.48 6.00
C LEU A 121 -4.22 -6.65 5.79
N LEU A 122 -4.95 -6.95 6.86
CA LEU A 122 -6.38 -7.20 6.92
C LEU A 122 -7.06 -6.19 7.87
N GLU A 123 -8.38 -6.08 7.79
CA GLU A 123 -9.22 -5.25 8.68
C GLU A 123 -8.63 -3.85 8.92
N ASN A 124 -8.32 -3.13 7.83
CA ASN A 124 -7.73 -1.79 7.87
C ASN A 124 -6.39 -1.72 8.62
N GLY A 125 -5.58 -2.78 8.55
CA GLY A 125 -4.23 -2.82 9.10
C GLY A 125 -4.15 -3.21 10.57
N GLN A 126 -5.23 -3.72 11.17
CA GLN A 126 -5.23 -4.25 12.54
C GLN A 126 -4.69 -5.67 12.61
N ILE A 127 -4.94 -6.48 11.57
CA ILE A 127 -4.49 -7.88 11.51
C ILE A 127 -3.50 -8.02 10.35
N CYS A 128 -2.47 -8.82 10.54
CA CYS A 128 -1.54 -9.22 9.48
C CYS A 128 -1.69 -10.72 9.21
N ALA A 129 -1.91 -11.10 7.95
CA ALA A 129 -1.81 -12.48 7.50
C ALA A 129 -0.45 -12.73 6.88
N SER A 130 0.21 -13.82 7.30
CA SER A 130 1.49 -14.26 6.74
C SER A 130 1.42 -15.69 6.23
N GLY A 131 2.19 -15.95 5.18
CA GLY A 131 2.31 -17.25 4.56
C GLY A 131 3.76 -17.62 4.29
N GLY A 132 4.14 -18.82 4.74
CA GLY A 132 5.51 -19.31 4.69
C GLY A 132 5.72 -20.51 3.77
N ARG A 133 6.99 -20.92 3.72
CA ARG A 133 7.42 -22.16 3.05
C ARG A 133 6.93 -23.42 3.76
N ASP A 134 6.62 -23.33 5.05
CA ASP A 134 5.97 -24.39 5.84
C ASP A 134 4.54 -24.71 5.37
N GLY A 135 3.96 -23.89 4.49
CA GLY A 135 2.59 -24.04 4.02
C GLY A 135 1.55 -23.68 5.07
N THR A 136 1.95 -22.97 6.13
CA THR A 136 1.05 -22.47 7.15
C THR A 136 0.58 -21.06 6.81
N LEU A 137 -0.68 -20.78 7.16
CA LEU A 137 -1.25 -19.44 7.22
C LEU A 137 -1.28 -19.04 8.70
N LYS A 138 -0.64 -17.92 9.03
CA LYS A 138 -0.65 -17.35 10.38
C LYS A 138 -1.30 -15.98 10.36
N LEU A 139 -2.12 -15.70 11.37
CA LEU A 139 -2.77 -14.41 11.59
C LEU A 139 -2.19 -13.76 12.84
N TRP A 140 -1.78 -12.51 12.70
CA TRP A 140 -1.14 -11.71 13.73
C TRP A 140 -1.99 -10.51 14.08
N ASP A 141 -2.29 -10.31 15.35
CA ASP A 141 -2.89 -9.08 15.86
C ASP A 141 -1.79 -8.02 16.02
N LEU A 142 -1.91 -6.93 15.26
CA LEU A 142 -1.01 -5.79 15.34
C LEU A 142 -1.47 -4.76 16.38
N ALA A 143 -2.72 -4.81 16.86
CA ALA A 143 -3.21 -3.91 17.89
C ALA A 143 -2.49 -4.15 19.22
N VAL A 144 -2.21 -5.41 19.56
CA VAL A 144 -1.47 -5.81 20.77
C VAL A 144 -0.06 -5.21 20.78
N LEU A 145 0.56 -5.03 19.61
CA LEU A 145 1.90 -4.44 19.51
C LEU A 145 1.92 -2.98 19.98
N ASN A 146 0.83 -2.22 19.83
CA ASN A 146 0.79 -0.83 20.31
C ASN A 146 0.93 -0.72 21.82
N GLU A 147 0.40 -1.70 22.55
CA GLU A 147 0.34 -1.74 24.01
C GLU A 147 1.65 -2.26 24.64
N GLN A 148 2.42 -3.08 23.90
CA GLN A 148 3.63 -3.72 24.41
C GLN A 148 4.92 -3.01 23.95
N GLN A 149 5.94 -3.01 24.82
CA GLN A 149 7.27 -2.51 24.48
C GLN A 149 8.00 -3.50 23.56
N PRO A 150 8.86 -3.03 22.63
CA PRO A 150 9.52 -3.90 21.65
C PRO A 150 10.40 -5.01 22.25
N ASP A 151 10.92 -4.82 23.46
CA ASP A 151 11.90 -5.71 24.10
C ASP A 151 11.27 -6.93 24.82
N ASP A 152 9.94 -6.95 25.00
CA ASP A 152 9.25 -8.02 25.75
C ASP A 152 8.81 -9.21 24.87
N LEU A 153 8.99 -9.13 23.55
CA LEU A 153 8.48 -10.12 22.58
C LEU A 153 9.43 -11.30 22.32
N ASP A 154 10.66 -11.27 22.84
CA ASP A 154 11.70 -12.29 22.57
C ASP A 154 11.63 -13.51 23.51
N SER A 155 10.61 -13.63 24.36
CA SER A 155 10.56 -14.71 25.35
C SER A 155 9.25 -15.51 25.38
N SER A 156 9.41 -16.79 25.02
CA SER A 156 8.54 -17.95 25.29
C SER A 156 7.43 -18.28 24.28
N ASP A 157 7.21 -19.59 24.16
CA ASP A 157 6.40 -20.41 23.24
C ASP A 157 4.95 -19.95 22.89
N ASN A 158 4.53 -18.76 23.29
CA ASN A 158 3.26 -18.13 22.91
C ASN A 158 3.49 -16.67 22.53
N ASN A 159 3.77 -16.41 21.25
CA ASN A 159 3.78 -15.05 20.71
C ASN A 159 2.38 -14.43 20.94
N PRO A 160 2.24 -13.35 21.73
CA PRO A 160 0.94 -12.79 22.11
C PRO A 160 0.19 -12.22 20.91
N CYS A 161 0.91 -11.93 19.83
CA CYS A 161 0.36 -11.44 18.58
C CYS A 161 -0.24 -12.56 17.72
N LEU A 162 0.11 -13.83 17.93
CA LEU A 162 -0.39 -14.92 17.08
C LEU A 162 -1.84 -15.25 17.46
N LEU A 163 -2.80 -14.78 16.66
CA LEU A 163 -4.21 -15.14 16.81
C LEU A 163 -4.46 -16.58 16.38
N TYR A 164 -3.86 -16.96 15.27
CA TYR A 164 -4.20 -18.22 14.63
C TYR A 164 -3.08 -18.77 13.75
N SER A 165 -2.93 -20.09 13.73
CA SER A 165 -1.98 -20.82 12.88
C SER A 165 -2.67 -22.06 12.31
N ASN A 166 -2.69 -22.19 10.99
CA ASN A 166 -3.25 -23.35 10.31
C ASN A 166 -2.33 -23.83 9.21
N ALA A 167 -2.19 -25.16 9.09
CA ALA A 167 -1.53 -25.82 7.98
C ALA A 167 -2.38 -25.72 6.70
N ALA A 168 -2.47 -24.50 6.16
CA ALA A 168 -3.32 -24.20 5.02
C ALA A 168 -3.00 -25.09 3.82
N HIS A 169 -1.73 -25.40 3.54
CA HIS A 169 -1.31 -26.15 2.34
C HIS A 169 -0.50 -27.42 2.64
N ALA A 170 -0.82 -28.18 3.70
CA ALA A 170 -0.25 -29.52 3.97
C ALA A 170 1.27 -29.67 3.73
N GLY A 171 2.06 -28.63 4.06
CA GLY A 171 3.52 -28.60 3.87
C GLY A 171 4.03 -28.11 2.50
N ALA A 172 3.14 -27.76 1.57
CA ALA A 172 3.48 -27.10 0.31
C ALA A 172 3.55 -25.58 0.47
N TRP A 173 4.41 -24.92 -0.30
CA TRP A 173 4.70 -23.50 -0.10
C TRP A 173 3.48 -22.64 -0.37
N LEU A 174 3.17 -21.76 0.57
CA LEU A 174 2.17 -20.72 0.38
C LEU A 174 2.83 -19.55 -0.37
N TRP A 175 2.31 -19.21 -1.55
CA TRP A 175 2.91 -18.19 -2.43
C TRP A 175 2.14 -16.88 -2.42
N SER A 176 0.81 -16.95 -2.28
CA SER A 176 -0.03 -15.77 -2.38
C SER A 176 -1.23 -15.83 -1.46
N ILE A 177 -1.61 -14.66 -0.99
CA ILE A 177 -2.77 -14.38 -0.17
C ILE A 177 -3.50 -13.22 -0.85
N ALA A 178 -4.82 -13.30 -0.90
CA ALA A 178 -5.71 -12.19 -1.21
C ALA A 178 -6.78 -12.09 -0.11
N TYR A 179 -7.28 -10.89 0.15
CA TYR A 179 -8.24 -10.63 1.22
C TYR A 179 -9.43 -9.85 0.69
N ASP A 180 -10.61 -10.24 1.15
CA ASP A 180 -11.86 -9.51 0.96
C ASP A 180 -12.26 -8.78 2.24
N ASN A 181 -12.20 -7.45 2.20
CA ASN A 181 -12.59 -6.59 3.32
C ASN A 181 -14.09 -6.71 3.65
N MET A 182 -14.95 -7.00 2.67
CA MET A 182 -16.40 -6.94 2.84
C MET A 182 -16.93 -8.20 3.54
N ASN A 183 -16.56 -9.38 3.04
CA ASN A 183 -16.99 -10.66 3.63
C ASN A 183 -15.99 -11.20 4.66
N LYS A 184 -14.89 -10.48 4.92
CA LYS A 184 -13.80 -10.89 5.81
C LYS A 184 -13.25 -12.29 5.47
N MET A 185 -13.02 -12.54 4.19
CA MET A 185 -12.53 -13.84 3.69
C MET A 185 -11.08 -13.71 3.20
N ILE A 186 -10.26 -14.71 3.51
CA ILE A 186 -8.89 -14.85 3.03
C ILE A 186 -8.83 -15.96 1.99
N TYR A 187 -8.22 -15.67 0.85
CA TYR A 187 -7.94 -16.62 -0.21
C TYR A 187 -6.45 -16.95 -0.23
N THR A 188 -6.11 -18.23 -0.14
CA THR A 188 -4.72 -18.70 -0.15
C THR A 188 -4.42 -19.53 -1.38
N GLY A 189 -3.27 -19.24 -2.01
CA GLY A 189 -2.79 -19.92 -3.20
C GLY A 189 -1.44 -20.58 -2.94
N GLY A 190 -1.41 -21.91 -3.03
CA GLY A 190 -0.23 -22.71 -2.72
C GLY A 190 0.40 -23.40 -3.93
N PHE A 191 1.58 -23.94 -3.70
CA PHE A 191 2.29 -24.76 -4.67
C PHE A 191 1.66 -26.15 -4.87
N ASP A 192 0.76 -26.56 -3.96
CA ASP A 192 -0.04 -27.78 -4.06
C ASP A 192 -1.15 -27.71 -5.14
N CYS A 193 -1.22 -26.61 -5.89
CA CYS A 193 -2.24 -26.34 -6.92
C CYS A 193 -3.66 -26.13 -6.36
N TYR A 194 -3.80 -25.95 -5.04
CA TYR A 194 -5.10 -25.66 -4.45
C TYR A 194 -5.25 -24.17 -4.17
N LEU A 195 -6.47 -23.69 -4.40
CA LEU A 195 -6.99 -22.43 -3.89
C LEU A 195 -7.89 -22.75 -2.71
N ARG A 196 -7.59 -22.19 -1.53
CA ARG A 196 -8.40 -22.37 -0.32
C ARG A 196 -8.96 -21.05 0.17
N THR A 197 -10.13 -21.11 0.78
CA THR A 197 -10.81 -19.96 1.39
C THR A 197 -10.97 -20.16 2.89
N TRP A 198 -10.70 -19.11 3.65
CA TRP A 198 -10.72 -19.08 5.10
C TRP A 198 -11.53 -17.87 5.57
N ASN A 199 -12.34 -18.04 6.61
CA ASN A 199 -13.00 -16.92 7.27
C ASN A 199 -12.05 -16.31 8.31
N VAL A 200 -11.96 -14.98 8.40
CA VAL A 200 -11.16 -14.32 9.45
C VAL A 200 -11.79 -14.50 10.84
N GLU A 201 -13.12 -14.49 10.95
CA GLU A 201 -13.81 -14.58 12.23
C GLU A 201 -13.77 -16.01 12.81
N GLU A 202 -13.82 -17.01 11.94
CA GLU A 202 -13.72 -18.43 12.29
C GLU A 202 -12.60 -19.10 11.46
N PRO A 203 -11.33 -18.85 11.82
CA PRO A 203 -10.20 -19.26 10.97
C PRO A 203 -9.94 -20.77 11.00
N SER A 204 -10.59 -21.51 11.92
CA SER A 204 -10.57 -22.97 12.00
C SER A 204 -11.31 -23.68 10.87
N VAL A 205 -12.22 -22.99 10.18
CA VAL A 205 -13.06 -23.60 9.16
C VAL A 205 -12.56 -23.22 7.77
N GLN A 206 -12.07 -24.23 7.04
CA GLN A 206 -11.87 -24.08 5.60
C GLN A 206 -13.26 -24.04 4.93
N VAL A 207 -13.58 -22.92 4.28
CA VAL A 207 -14.89 -22.68 3.67
C VAL A 207 -15.01 -23.45 2.35
N THR A 208 -14.00 -23.37 1.49
CA THR A 208 -14.02 -24.02 0.18
C THR A 208 -12.60 -24.32 -0.30
N CYS A 209 -12.48 -25.34 -1.16
CA CYS A 209 -11.25 -25.77 -1.80
C CYS A 209 -11.48 -25.97 -3.29
N CYS A 210 -10.64 -25.39 -4.14
CA CYS A 210 -10.67 -25.62 -5.58
C CYS A 210 -9.29 -26.05 -6.05
N SER A 211 -9.22 -27.18 -6.77
CA SER A 211 -7.98 -27.63 -7.41
C SER A 211 -7.82 -26.99 -8.78
N LEU A 212 -6.61 -26.54 -9.08
CA LEU A 212 -6.21 -26.04 -10.39
C LEU A 212 -5.19 -26.98 -11.03
N ALA A 213 -5.03 -26.85 -12.34
CA ALA A 213 -4.11 -27.69 -13.12
C ALA A 213 -2.62 -27.37 -12.87
N SER A 214 -2.30 -26.31 -12.13
CA SER A 214 -0.92 -25.87 -11.91
C SER A 214 -0.77 -25.07 -10.62
N PRO A 215 0.45 -25.00 -10.05
CA PRO A 215 0.74 -24.23 -8.85
C PRO A 215 0.31 -22.77 -8.99
N ILE A 216 -0.24 -22.19 -7.92
CA ILE A 216 -0.66 -20.78 -7.88
C ILE A 216 0.52 -19.96 -7.36
N LEU A 217 0.90 -18.91 -8.10
CA LEU A 217 2.00 -18.02 -7.73
C LEU A 217 1.50 -16.67 -7.22
N CYS A 218 0.40 -16.17 -7.78
CA CYS A 218 -0.17 -14.89 -7.41
C CYS A 218 -1.70 -14.93 -7.42
N LEU A 219 -2.29 -14.16 -6.51
CA LEU A 219 -3.72 -13.93 -6.36
C LEU A 219 -3.99 -12.44 -6.27
N ALA A 220 -5.11 -12.00 -6.84
CA ALA A 220 -5.65 -10.67 -6.64
C ALA A 220 -7.17 -10.75 -6.50
N TYR A 221 -7.70 -10.03 -5.51
CA TYR A 221 -9.13 -9.90 -5.26
C TYR A 221 -9.56 -8.47 -5.59
N TYR A 222 -10.70 -8.32 -6.26
CA TYR A 222 -11.38 -7.06 -6.47
C TYR A 222 -12.89 -7.28 -6.66
N ASP A 223 -13.72 -6.61 -5.85
CA ASP A 223 -15.20 -6.64 -5.90
C ASP A 223 -15.81 -7.99 -6.33
N ASN A 224 -15.72 -9.00 -5.46
CA ASN A 224 -16.25 -10.35 -5.70
C ASN A 224 -15.59 -11.14 -6.85
N ALA A 225 -14.59 -10.59 -7.54
CA ALA A 225 -13.79 -11.27 -8.52
C ALA A 225 -12.41 -11.63 -7.95
N LEU A 226 -12.08 -12.91 -7.98
CA LEU A 226 -10.75 -13.42 -7.62
C LEU A 226 -10.02 -13.85 -8.89
N VAL A 227 -8.77 -13.45 -9.03
CA VAL A 227 -7.92 -13.82 -10.17
C VAL A 227 -6.69 -14.54 -9.67
N SER A 228 -6.37 -15.69 -10.27
CA SER A 228 -5.16 -16.45 -9.99
C SER A 228 -4.22 -16.48 -11.18
N GLY A 229 -2.94 -16.21 -10.96
CA GLY A 229 -1.87 -16.50 -11.89
C GLY A 229 -1.15 -17.79 -11.51
N CYS A 230 -1.06 -18.71 -12.47
CA CYS A 230 -0.47 -20.02 -12.25
C CYS A 230 0.93 -20.14 -12.88
N TYR A 231 1.72 -21.09 -12.36
CA TYR A 231 2.98 -21.53 -12.98
C TYR A 231 2.75 -22.11 -14.39
N GLY A 232 1.58 -22.72 -14.62
CA GLY A 232 1.15 -23.29 -15.89
C GLY A 232 0.89 -22.28 -17.02
N ARG A 233 1.19 -20.99 -16.80
CA ARG A 233 0.96 -19.84 -17.72
C ARG A 233 -0.49 -19.41 -17.85
N SER A 234 -1.40 -20.09 -17.16
CA SER A 234 -2.81 -19.73 -17.15
C SER A 234 -3.11 -18.64 -16.15
N VAL A 235 -4.01 -17.75 -16.54
CA VAL A 235 -4.71 -16.83 -15.65
C VAL A 235 -6.16 -17.30 -15.56
N SER A 236 -6.63 -17.51 -14.35
CA SER A 236 -8.01 -17.96 -14.07
C SER A 236 -8.75 -16.88 -13.28
N LEU A 237 -9.97 -16.56 -13.71
CA LEU A 237 -10.90 -15.66 -13.06
C LEU A 237 -12.02 -16.47 -12.41
N PHE A 238 -12.29 -16.21 -11.14
CA PHE A 238 -13.33 -16.81 -10.33
C PHE A 238 -14.33 -15.73 -9.93
N ASP A 239 -15.61 -16.04 -10.06
CA ASP A 239 -16.67 -15.24 -9.45
C ASP A 239 -17.03 -15.89 -8.11
N LEU A 240 -16.86 -15.13 -7.03
CA LEU A 240 -17.08 -15.61 -5.68
C LEU A 240 -18.56 -15.82 -5.35
N ARG A 241 -19.46 -15.29 -6.18
CA ARG A 241 -20.91 -15.55 -6.08
C ARG A 241 -21.29 -16.92 -6.64
N ALA A 242 -20.42 -17.54 -7.43
CA ALA A 242 -20.69 -18.78 -8.16
C ALA A 242 -19.69 -19.88 -7.75
N ASP A 243 -19.85 -20.44 -6.55
CA ASP A 243 -19.19 -21.66 -6.03
C ASP A 243 -17.72 -21.87 -6.46
N LEU A 244 -16.91 -20.80 -6.42
CA LEU A 244 -15.47 -20.77 -6.73
C LEU A 244 -15.05 -21.55 -8.00
N GLN A 245 -15.94 -21.67 -8.98
CA GLN A 245 -15.59 -22.28 -10.26
C GLN A 245 -14.87 -21.26 -11.15
N PRO A 246 -13.85 -21.68 -11.92
CA PRO A 246 -13.18 -20.79 -12.85
C PRO A 246 -14.18 -20.39 -13.95
N VAL A 247 -14.67 -19.15 -13.86
CA VAL A 247 -15.57 -18.55 -14.86
C VAL A 247 -14.85 -18.40 -16.19
N PHE A 248 -13.56 -18.08 -16.12
CA PHE A 248 -12.73 -17.90 -17.30
C PHE A 248 -11.30 -18.34 -17.03
N GLN A 249 -10.73 -19.10 -17.96
CA GLN A 249 -9.31 -19.47 -17.93
C GLN A 249 -8.72 -19.18 -19.30
N HIS A 250 -7.61 -18.45 -19.32
CA HIS A 250 -6.90 -18.15 -20.55
C HIS A 250 -5.39 -18.33 -20.39
N ILE A 251 -4.72 -18.62 -21.52
CA ILE A 251 -3.28 -18.80 -21.61
C ILE A 251 -2.78 -17.78 -22.64
N HIS A 252 -2.34 -16.62 -22.16
CA HIS A 252 -1.80 -15.56 -23.02
C HIS A 252 -0.28 -15.40 -22.87
N HIS A 253 0.27 -15.77 -21.72
CA HIS A 253 1.69 -15.71 -21.45
C HIS A 253 2.45 -16.93 -21.97
N LYS A 254 3.71 -16.74 -22.32
CA LYS A 254 4.60 -17.83 -22.76
C LYS A 254 5.26 -18.54 -21.58
N LYS A 255 5.36 -17.87 -20.44
CA LYS A 255 6.05 -18.31 -19.22
C LYS A 255 5.17 -18.14 -17.97
N PRO A 256 5.60 -18.60 -16.78
CA PRO A 256 4.82 -18.48 -15.54
C PRO A 256 4.38 -17.04 -15.27
N VAL A 257 3.17 -16.88 -14.71
CA VAL A 257 2.63 -15.58 -14.27
C VAL A 257 3.05 -15.34 -12.84
N ILE A 258 3.84 -14.29 -12.59
CA ILE A 258 4.50 -14.04 -11.30
C ILE A 258 3.68 -13.07 -10.45
N CYS A 259 3.11 -12.05 -11.08
CA CYS A 259 2.35 -11.01 -10.39
C CYS A 259 1.05 -10.72 -11.15
N ILE A 260 0.02 -10.33 -10.40
CA ILE A 260 -1.28 -10.00 -10.97
C ILE A 260 -1.93 -8.90 -10.15
N VAL A 261 -2.62 -8.00 -10.82
CA VAL A 261 -3.50 -7.01 -10.19
C VAL A 261 -4.80 -6.94 -10.97
N CYS A 262 -5.86 -6.56 -10.26
CA CYS A 262 -7.23 -6.66 -10.70
C CYS A 262 -7.96 -5.38 -10.33
N ASP A 263 -8.79 -4.88 -11.25
CA ASP A 263 -9.65 -3.70 -11.09
C ASP A 263 -11.07 -4.05 -11.55
N GLU A 264 -12.04 -3.13 -11.51
CA GLU A 264 -13.40 -3.35 -12.02
C GLU A 264 -13.39 -3.86 -13.46
N LYS A 265 -12.60 -3.20 -14.32
CA LYS A 265 -12.59 -3.44 -15.76
C LYS A 265 -11.42 -4.31 -16.22
N TYR A 266 -10.25 -4.19 -15.59
CA TYR A 266 -9.01 -4.76 -16.11
C TYR A 266 -8.42 -5.84 -15.22
N ILE A 267 -7.76 -6.81 -15.86
CA ILE A 267 -6.83 -7.74 -15.23
C ILE A 267 -5.46 -7.46 -15.83
N ILE A 268 -4.49 -7.20 -14.98
CA ILE A 268 -3.12 -6.87 -15.36
C ILE A 268 -2.22 -7.99 -14.85
N SER A 269 -1.64 -8.77 -15.76
CA SER A 269 -0.80 -9.92 -15.44
C SER A 269 0.63 -9.72 -15.91
N GLY A 270 1.59 -9.97 -15.02
CA GLY A 270 3.03 -9.88 -15.28
C GLY A 270 3.66 -11.27 -15.26
N SER A 271 4.47 -11.57 -16.27
CA SER A 271 5.07 -12.90 -16.45
C SER A 271 6.59 -12.85 -16.61
N GLU A 272 7.24 -13.98 -16.32
CA GLU A 272 8.66 -14.20 -16.58
C GLU A 272 9.05 -14.07 -18.08
N ASP A 273 8.08 -14.03 -18.99
CA ASP A 273 8.32 -13.74 -20.43
C ASP A 273 8.66 -12.26 -20.70
N LYS A 274 8.80 -11.46 -19.64
CA LYS A 274 9.06 -10.02 -19.68
C LYS A 274 7.91 -9.21 -20.28
N THR A 275 6.70 -9.77 -20.26
CA THR A 275 5.50 -9.08 -20.71
C THR A 275 4.59 -8.76 -19.53
N VAL A 276 3.94 -7.61 -19.61
CA VAL A 276 2.73 -7.29 -18.84
C VAL A 276 1.57 -7.23 -19.82
N ILE A 277 0.53 -8.03 -19.58
CA ILE A 277 -0.67 -8.10 -20.40
C ILE A 277 -1.81 -7.43 -19.65
N VAL A 278 -2.48 -6.49 -20.32
CA VAL A 278 -3.71 -5.86 -19.86
C VAL A 278 -4.89 -6.49 -20.59
N TYR A 279 -5.75 -7.14 -19.81
CA TYR A 279 -6.90 -7.87 -20.29
C TYR A 279 -8.19 -7.20 -19.80
N ASP A 280 -9.12 -6.91 -20.71
CA ASP A 280 -10.43 -6.35 -20.37
C ASP A 280 -11.38 -7.50 -19.98
N LYS A 281 -11.92 -7.45 -18.75
CA LYS A 281 -12.86 -8.43 -18.21
C LYS A 281 -14.19 -8.44 -18.95
N VAL A 282 -14.67 -7.27 -19.34
CA VAL A 282 -15.99 -7.08 -19.96
C VAL A 282 -15.92 -7.47 -21.43
N ALA A 283 -14.94 -6.92 -22.15
CA ALA A 283 -14.74 -7.22 -23.58
C ALA A 283 -14.13 -8.61 -23.82
N LYS A 284 -13.61 -9.25 -22.77
CA LYS A 284 -12.92 -10.55 -22.81
C LYS A 284 -11.78 -10.61 -23.83
N LYS A 285 -11.05 -9.49 -23.97
CA LYS A 285 -10.00 -9.33 -24.98
C LYS A 285 -8.74 -8.72 -24.38
N ILE A 286 -7.59 -9.10 -24.93
CA ILE A 286 -6.33 -8.42 -24.68
C ILE A 286 -6.40 -7.00 -25.26
N MET A 287 -6.23 -6.00 -24.42
CA MET A 287 -6.13 -4.60 -24.86
C MET A 287 -4.70 -4.26 -25.23
N LYS A 288 -3.76 -4.57 -24.33
CA LYS A 288 -2.37 -4.16 -24.48
C LYS A 288 -1.44 -5.27 -24.01
N THR A 289 -0.31 -5.37 -24.71
CA THR A 289 0.84 -6.16 -24.28
C THR A 289 2.03 -5.22 -24.23
N LEU A 290 2.60 -5.05 -23.05
CA LEU A 290 3.78 -4.23 -22.78
C LEU A 290 4.98 -5.17 -22.64
N GLN A 291 6.06 -4.88 -23.37
CA GLN A 291 7.29 -5.65 -23.34
C GLN A 291 8.35 -4.86 -22.58
N PHE A 292 9.01 -5.52 -21.63
CA PHE A 292 10.10 -4.96 -20.82
C PHE A 292 11.42 -5.67 -21.11
N ASP A 293 12.52 -5.01 -20.73
CA ASP A 293 13.87 -5.56 -20.85
C ASP A 293 14.17 -6.63 -19.78
N ALA A 294 13.63 -6.42 -18.57
CA ALA A 294 13.63 -7.36 -17.45
C ALA A 294 12.21 -7.86 -17.18
N PHE A 295 12.07 -9.01 -16.52
CA PHE A 295 10.72 -9.51 -16.22
C PHE A 295 10.16 -8.88 -14.93
N PRO A 296 8.84 -8.59 -14.90
CA PRO A 296 8.17 -8.04 -13.73
C PRO A 296 8.08 -9.07 -12.60
N LEU A 297 8.38 -8.63 -11.38
CA LEU A 297 8.25 -9.45 -10.16
C LEU A 297 7.06 -9.04 -9.30
N CYS A 298 6.79 -7.74 -9.22
CA CYS A 298 5.74 -7.20 -8.38
C CYS A 298 5.01 -6.06 -9.09
N MET A 299 3.76 -5.84 -8.73
CA MET A 299 2.93 -4.79 -9.29
C MET A 299 2.05 -4.17 -8.22
N SER A 300 1.76 -2.88 -8.38
CA SER A 300 0.82 -2.14 -7.54
C SER A 300 -0.01 -1.25 -8.45
N TYR A 301 -1.33 -1.43 -8.42
CA TYR A 301 -2.29 -0.65 -9.19
C TYR A 301 -3.25 0.06 -8.25
N GLY A 302 -3.46 1.35 -8.48
CA GLY A 302 -4.26 2.20 -7.61
C GLY A 302 -4.06 3.66 -7.98
N LEU A 303 -4.94 4.54 -7.51
CA LEU A 303 -4.79 6.01 -7.65
C LEU A 303 -4.56 6.48 -9.10
N GLY A 304 -5.09 5.74 -10.08
CA GLY A 304 -4.90 6.03 -11.50
C GLY A 304 -3.49 5.75 -12.03
N GLN A 305 -2.69 4.92 -11.35
CA GLN A 305 -1.31 4.59 -11.73
C GLN A 305 -1.04 3.09 -11.60
N LEU A 306 -0.15 2.58 -12.46
CA LEU A 306 0.36 1.22 -12.37
C LEU A 306 1.88 1.26 -12.19
N LEU A 307 2.36 0.74 -11.06
CA LEU A 307 3.78 0.55 -10.81
C LEU A 307 4.16 -0.92 -10.98
N VAL A 308 5.27 -1.17 -11.68
CA VAL A 308 5.78 -2.51 -11.93
C VAL A 308 7.25 -2.58 -11.51
N GLY A 309 7.58 -3.42 -10.54
CA GLY A 309 8.97 -3.65 -10.12
C GLY A 309 9.62 -4.79 -10.90
N ASP A 310 10.88 -4.60 -11.29
CA ASP A 310 11.63 -5.56 -12.10
C ASP A 310 12.71 -6.33 -11.31
N VAL A 311 13.32 -7.30 -11.98
CA VAL A 311 14.49 -8.05 -11.45
C VAL A 311 15.77 -7.20 -11.43
N GLY A 312 15.83 -6.15 -12.26
CA GLY A 312 17.00 -5.29 -12.44
C GLY A 312 17.18 -4.23 -11.35
N GLY A 313 16.27 -4.10 -10.39
CA GLY A 313 16.30 -3.06 -9.38
C GLY A 313 15.66 -1.75 -9.84
N SER A 314 14.94 -1.74 -10.96
CA SER A 314 14.16 -0.61 -11.45
C SER A 314 12.68 -0.86 -11.23
N PHE A 315 11.91 0.23 -11.28
CA PHE A 315 10.46 0.14 -11.39
C PHE A 315 9.98 1.00 -12.56
N HIS A 316 8.89 0.55 -13.16
CA HIS A 316 8.27 1.16 -14.31
C HIS A 316 6.94 1.76 -13.91
N VAL A 317 6.67 2.96 -14.42
CA VAL A 317 5.40 3.67 -14.19
C VAL A 317 4.62 3.64 -15.49
N ILE A 318 3.42 3.09 -15.42
CA ILE A 318 2.52 2.96 -16.56
C ILE A 318 1.28 3.79 -16.25
N ASP A 319 0.85 4.54 -17.25
CA ASP A 319 -0.35 5.36 -17.19
C ASP A 319 -1.57 4.58 -17.73
N PRO A 320 -2.51 4.17 -16.86
CA PRO A 320 -3.75 3.53 -17.28
C PRO A 320 -4.79 4.54 -17.81
N THR A 321 -4.57 5.85 -17.67
CA THR A 321 -5.56 6.86 -18.07
C THR A 321 -5.87 6.77 -19.57
N HIS A 322 -7.12 7.09 -19.90
CA HIS A 322 -7.65 7.00 -21.27
C HIS A 322 -7.47 5.63 -21.94
N GLU A 323 -7.31 4.56 -21.15
CA GLU A 323 -7.16 3.18 -21.63
C GLU A 323 -5.92 2.96 -22.51
N LYS A 324 -4.94 3.86 -22.46
CA LYS A 324 -3.75 3.80 -23.31
C LYS A 324 -2.69 2.82 -22.78
N PHE A 325 -2.57 2.69 -21.46
CA PHE A 325 -1.56 1.86 -20.80
C PHE A 325 -0.17 2.12 -21.38
N GLU A 326 0.23 3.39 -21.42
CA GLU A 326 1.53 3.80 -21.96
C GLU A 326 2.59 3.76 -20.85
N LEU A 327 3.75 3.20 -21.19
CA LEU A 327 4.92 3.25 -20.32
C LEU A 327 5.42 4.69 -20.30
N LEU A 328 5.28 5.38 -19.17
CA LEU A 328 5.77 6.75 -19.02
C LEU A 328 7.28 6.74 -18.86
N GLN A 329 7.75 6.05 -17.82
CA GLN A 329 9.14 6.13 -17.43
C GLN A 329 9.59 4.92 -16.60
N THR A 330 10.87 4.59 -16.76
CA THR A 330 11.59 3.62 -15.96
C THR A 330 12.49 4.37 -14.99
N TYR A 331 12.35 4.11 -13.70
CA TYR A 331 13.16 4.71 -12.67
C TYR A 331 14.06 3.66 -12.03
N PRO A 332 15.37 3.94 -11.86
CA PRO A 332 16.18 3.15 -10.97
C PRO A 332 15.72 3.47 -9.54
N SER A 333 15.14 2.48 -8.85
CA SER A 333 14.91 2.60 -7.38
C SER A 333 16.22 2.82 -6.61
N GLY A 334 17.33 2.51 -7.28
CA GLY A 334 18.70 2.45 -6.77
C GLY A 334 18.99 1.18 -5.96
N HIS A 335 18.05 0.22 -5.92
CA HIS A 335 18.31 -1.14 -5.44
C HIS A 335 19.41 -1.81 -6.27
N LYS A 336 20.26 -2.60 -5.61
CA LYS A 336 21.35 -3.33 -6.28
C LYS A 336 20.89 -4.68 -6.83
N MET A 337 19.76 -5.17 -6.34
CA MET A 337 19.19 -6.48 -6.66
C MET A 337 17.71 -6.33 -7.03
N LYS A 338 17.04 -7.46 -7.24
CA LYS A 338 15.65 -7.56 -7.69
C LYS A 338 14.66 -6.91 -6.73
N VAL A 339 13.68 -6.19 -7.28
CA VAL A 339 12.57 -5.59 -6.51
C VAL A 339 11.51 -6.66 -6.27
N THR A 340 11.38 -7.11 -5.04
CA THR A 340 10.49 -8.22 -4.66
C THR A 340 9.06 -7.76 -4.36
N GLY A 341 8.89 -6.48 -4.01
CA GLY A 341 7.60 -5.89 -3.69
C GLY A 341 7.60 -4.39 -3.93
N ILE A 342 6.46 -3.90 -4.39
CA ILE A 342 6.21 -2.48 -4.60
C ILE A 342 4.82 -2.16 -4.10
N GLN A 343 4.69 -1.07 -3.38
CA GLN A 343 3.40 -0.55 -2.97
C GLN A 343 3.42 0.96 -3.01
N HIS A 344 2.34 1.55 -3.52
CA HIS A 344 2.18 3.00 -3.55
C HIS A 344 0.98 3.41 -2.72
N SER A 345 1.11 4.62 -2.19
CA SER A 345 0.08 5.38 -1.50
C SER A 345 0.09 6.80 -2.07
N LEU A 346 -0.87 7.64 -1.66
CA LEU A 346 -0.89 9.04 -2.06
C LEU A 346 0.39 9.79 -1.61
N GLY A 347 0.94 9.41 -0.46
CA GLY A 347 2.08 10.10 0.17
C GLY A 347 3.46 9.52 -0.12
N SER A 348 3.58 8.24 -0.43
CA SER A 348 4.87 7.58 -0.67
C SER A 348 4.78 6.33 -1.55
N ILE A 349 5.88 6.03 -2.22
CA ILE A 349 6.11 4.75 -2.91
C ILE A 349 7.13 3.97 -2.09
N ILE A 350 6.81 2.74 -1.72
CA ILE A 350 7.69 1.86 -0.95
C ILE A 350 8.10 0.71 -1.85
N THR A 351 9.41 0.50 -1.98
CA THR A 351 10.01 -0.61 -2.72
C THR A 351 10.83 -1.47 -1.77
N CYS A 352 10.76 -2.80 -1.94
CA CYS A 352 11.62 -3.73 -1.22
C CYS A 352 12.42 -4.60 -2.19
N SER A 353 13.59 -5.03 -1.74
CA SER A 353 14.54 -5.77 -2.57
C SER A 353 15.25 -6.86 -1.77
N THR A 354 15.81 -7.83 -2.50
CA THR A 354 16.71 -8.83 -1.89
C THR A 354 18.07 -8.25 -1.50
N ASP A 355 18.35 -6.98 -1.81
CA ASP A 355 19.51 -6.28 -1.26
C ASP A 355 19.37 -5.92 0.22
N LYS A 356 18.31 -6.42 0.88
CA LYS A 356 17.97 -6.24 2.30
C LYS A 356 17.57 -4.81 2.64
N THR A 357 17.23 -3.99 1.65
CA THR A 357 16.77 -2.62 1.87
C THR A 357 15.31 -2.46 1.50
N ILE A 358 14.61 -1.67 2.32
CA ILE A 358 13.34 -1.05 1.95
C ILE A 358 13.64 0.42 1.66
N ARG A 359 13.17 0.91 0.52
CA ARG A 359 13.31 2.32 0.15
C ARG A 359 11.94 2.97 0.11
N VAL A 360 11.85 4.12 0.75
CA VAL A 360 10.68 4.97 0.71
C VAL A 360 11.00 6.15 -0.19
N LEU A 361 10.23 6.28 -1.26
CA LEU A 361 10.40 7.27 -2.31
C LEU A 361 9.22 8.24 -2.31
N GLU A 362 9.51 9.47 -2.73
CA GLU A 362 8.47 10.47 -3.00
C GLU A 362 7.67 10.10 -4.26
N PRO A 363 6.35 10.28 -4.26
CA PRO A 363 5.47 9.94 -5.39
C PRO A 363 5.46 11.03 -6.50
N ASN A 364 6.63 11.55 -6.85
CA ASN A 364 6.80 12.61 -7.85
C ASN A 364 7.29 12.04 -9.19
N VAL A 365 7.16 12.81 -10.28
CA VAL A 365 7.77 12.47 -11.59
C VAL A 365 9.29 12.23 -11.50
N ASP A 366 9.97 12.76 -10.49
CA ASP A 366 11.32 12.31 -10.14
C ASP A 366 11.33 11.83 -8.68
N PRO A 367 11.23 10.51 -8.44
CA PRO A 367 11.05 9.94 -7.11
C PRO A 367 12.30 10.16 -6.27
N GLY A 368 12.24 11.15 -5.37
CA GLY A 368 13.29 11.44 -4.40
C GLY A 368 13.32 10.39 -3.29
N LEU A 369 14.49 10.07 -2.78
CA LEU A 369 14.64 9.17 -1.64
C LEU A 369 14.28 9.89 -0.33
N ILE A 370 13.29 9.38 0.40
CA ILE A 370 12.93 9.86 1.74
C ILE A 370 13.76 9.12 2.79
N ALA A 371 13.74 7.79 2.75
CA ALA A 371 14.39 6.94 3.75
C ALA A 371 14.85 5.60 3.17
N VAL A 372 15.89 5.04 3.77
CA VAL A 372 16.37 3.66 3.55
C VAL A 372 16.30 2.93 4.86
N LEU A 373 15.58 1.80 4.88
CA LEU A 373 15.51 0.91 6.03
C LEU A 373 16.33 -0.33 5.71
N GLU A 374 17.51 -0.44 6.33
CA GLU A 374 18.41 -1.59 6.15
C GLU A 374 18.04 -2.73 7.10
N ARG A 375 18.02 -3.97 6.58
CA ARG A 375 17.72 -5.21 7.30
C ARG A 375 18.89 -6.20 7.22
N ASP A 376 18.86 -7.16 8.14
CA ASP A 376 19.86 -8.23 8.19
C ASP A 376 19.54 -9.38 7.21
N ALA A 377 18.27 -9.50 6.79
CA ALA A 377 17.77 -10.54 5.89
C ALA A 377 17.13 -9.98 4.61
N GLU A 378 17.00 -10.83 3.60
CA GLU A 378 16.34 -10.49 2.34
C GLU A 378 14.83 -10.37 2.54
N ILE A 379 14.21 -9.44 1.80
CA ILE A 379 12.78 -9.18 1.92
C ILE A 379 12.06 -9.85 0.75
N SER A 380 11.07 -10.67 1.06
CA SER A 380 10.28 -11.39 0.06
C SER A 380 9.07 -10.59 -0.41
N LYS A 381 8.39 -9.89 0.51
CA LYS A 381 7.20 -9.09 0.20
C LYS A 381 6.97 -7.99 1.25
N ILE A 382 6.26 -6.95 0.86
CA ILE A 382 5.78 -5.88 1.74
C ILE A 382 4.27 -5.73 1.65
N ALA A 383 3.67 -5.26 2.74
CA ALA A 383 2.31 -4.77 2.78
C ALA A 383 2.26 -3.47 3.60
N LEU A 384 1.65 -2.44 3.04
CA LEU A 384 1.42 -1.13 3.62
C LEU A 384 -0.09 -0.91 3.70
N PHE A 385 -0.58 -0.42 4.82
CA PHE A 385 -1.92 0.11 4.92
C PHE A 385 -1.87 1.38 5.75
N ASN A 386 -2.30 2.50 5.16
CA ASN A 386 -2.06 3.85 5.68
C ASN A 386 -0.58 4.02 6.06
N THR A 387 -0.31 4.07 7.36
CA THR A 387 1.02 4.31 7.94
C THR A 387 1.71 3.04 8.45
N THR A 388 0.99 1.91 8.53
CA THR A 388 1.53 0.65 9.04
C THR A 388 2.17 -0.14 7.91
N LEU A 389 3.46 -0.41 8.04
CA LEU A 389 4.23 -1.21 7.09
C LEU A 389 4.55 -2.56 7.72
N VAL A 390 4.43 -3.63 6.95
CA VAL A 390 4.91 -4.97 7.31
C VAL A 390 5.79 -5.51 6.20
N SER A 391 6.91 -6.11 6.58
CA SER A 391 7.79 -6.84 5.67
C SER A 391 7.87 -8.31 6.06
N ALA A 392 7.78 -9.16 5.04
CA ALA A 392 8.10 -10.57 5.10
C ALA A 392 9.58 -10.76 4.77
N ASN A 393 10.29 -11.49 5.62
CA ASN A 393 11.71 -11.75 5.45
C ASN A 393 11.98 -13.22 5.12
N THR A 394 13.15 -13.49 4.53
CA THR A 394 13.58 -14.86 4.22
C THR A 394 14.11 -15.63 5.43
N ASP A 395 14.46 -14.94 6.52
CA ASP A 395 14.97 -15.49 7.78
C ASP A 395 13.84 -15.88 8.75
N ASP A 396 12.69 -16.26 8.19
CA ASP A 396 11.51 -16.74 8.90
C ASP A 396 10.83 -15.68 9.78
N SER A 397 11.33 -14.44 9.79
CA SER A 397 10.83 -13.34 10.60
C SER A 397 9.85 -12.44 9.85
N ILE A 398 9.04 -11.72 10.62
CA ILE A 398 8.20 -10.63 10.13
C ILE A 398 8.62 -9.36 10.86
N THR A 399 8.79 -8.26 10.12
CA THR A 399 9.05 -6.95 10.72
C THR A 399 7.85 -6.03 10.51
N VAL A 400 7.39 -5.41 11.58
CA VAL A 400 6.26 -4.49 11.58
C VAL A 400 6.77 -3.11 11.98
N TRP A 401 6.35 -2.09 11.23
CA TRP A 401 6.57 -0.69 11.57
C TRP A 401 5.22 -0.02 11.80
N ILE A 402 5.05 0.54 13.00
CA ILE A 402 3.84 1.26 13.42
C ILE A 402 4.25 2.66 13.83
N PRO A 403 3.51 3.73 13.45
CA PRO A 403 3.76 5.06 14.00
C PRO A 403 3.66 5.07 15.53
N LYS A 404 4.55 5.79 16.20
CA LYS A 404 4.35 6.15 17.61
C LYS A 404 3.21 7.15 17.66
N GLU A 405 2.22 6.89 18.51
CA GLU A 405 1.25 7.93 18.85
C GLU A 405 2.01 9.07 19.53
N GLU A 406 1.95 10.27 18.93
CA GLU A 406 2.40 11.49 19.59
C GLU A 406 1.43 11.74 20.74
N THR A 407 1.88 11.54 21.98
CA THR A 407 1.15 11.87 23.21
C THR A 407 0.99 13.36 23.41
#